data_AF-A0A969EVC5-F1
#
_entry.id   AF-A0A969EVC5-F1
#
_cell.length_a   1.000
_cell.length_b   1.000
_cell.length_c   1.000
_cell.angle_alpha   90.00
_cell.angle_beta   90.00
_cell.angle_gamma   90.00
#
_symmetry.space_group_name_H-M   'P 1'
#
loop_
_entity.id
_entity.type
_entity.pdbx_description
1 polymer ?
#
loop_
_entity_poly.entity_id
_entity_poly.type
_entity_poly.pdbx_seq_one_letter_code
_entity_poly.pdbx_strand_id
1 'polypeptide(L)' 'MIATLRPKMTFEAYLAYDDGLDGRYELIDGVLVPMGAESEGRSDR' A
#
# COMPACT_ATOMS: atom_id res chain seq x y z
N MET A 1 4.29 -26.69 4.05
CA MET A 1 4.41 -25.25 3.78
C MET A 1 3.90 -24.50 5.00
N ILE A 2 4.75 -23.81 5.74
CA ILE A 2 4.29 -22.94 6.82
C ILE A 2 3.89 -21.61 6.18
N ALA A 3 2.58 -21.36 6.04
CA ALA A 3 2.12 -20.02 5.68
C ALA A 3 2.45 -19.11 6.87
N THR A 4 3.38 -18.18 6.69
CA THR A 4 3.64 -17.14 7.69
C THR A 4 2.33 -16.39 7.90
N LEU A 5 1.66 -16.64 9.03
CA LEU A 5 0.54 -15.86 9.53
C LEU A 5 1.06 -14.48 9.92
N ARG A 6 1.38 -13.64 8.93
CA ARG A 6 1.62 -12.22 9.17
C ARG A 6 0.29 -11.63 9.63
N PRO A 7 0.25 -10.96 10.79
CA PRO A 7 -0.94 -10.24 11.21
C PRO A 7 -1.42 -9.33 10.07
N LYS A 8 -2.70 -9.46 9.68
CA LYS A 8 -3.31 -8.58 8.69
C LYS A 8 -3.39 -7.16 9.26
N MET A 9 -2.98 -6.18 8.47
CA MET A 9 -3.09 -4.77 8.84
C MET A 9 -4.55 -4.34 8.88
N THR A 10 -4.93 -3.58 9.91
CA THR A 10 -6.27 -3.00 10.02
C THR A 10 -6.37 -1.72 9.20
N PHE A 11 -7.60 -1.31 8.88
CA PHE A 11 -7.84 -0.06 8.17
C PHE A 11 -7.35 1.16 8.97
N GLU A 12 -7.57 1.19 10.29
CA GLU A 12 -7.08 2.29 11.14
C GLU A 12 -5.55 2.35 11.17
N ALA A 13 -4.87 1.20 11.25
CA ALA A 13 -3.41 1.15 11.20
C ALA A 13 -2.90 1.65 9.84
N TYR A 14 -3.60 1.35 8.74
CA TYR A 14 -3.26 1.87 7.41
C TYR A 14 -3.42 3.38 7.32
N LEU A 15 -4.49 3.95 7.87
CA LEU A 15 -4.67 5.41 7.89
C LEU A 15 -3.60 6.15 8.70
N ALA A 16 -3.01 5.47 9.69
CA ALA A 16 -1.91 5.99 10.51
C ALA A 16 -0.52 5.54 10.01
N TYR A 17 -0.44 4.83 8.89
CA TYR A 17 0.82 4.29 8.39
C TYR A 17 1.66 5.39 7.74
N ASP A 18 2.89 5.50 8.22
CA ASP A 18 3.94 6.36 7.67
C ASP A 18 5.26 5.61 7.81
N ASP A 19 5.89 5.26 6.69
CA ASP A 19 7.21 4.64 6.64
C ASP A 19 8.33 5.67 6.42
N GLY A 20 7.99 6.96 6.40
CA GLY A 20 8.91 8.06 6.12
C GLY A 20 9.32 8.14 4.66
N LEU A 21 8.74 7.33 3.77
CA LEU A 21 8.98 7.37 2.33
C LEU A 21 7.81 8.10 1.64
N ASP A 22 8.11 8.76 0.53
CA ASP A 22 7.08 9.35 -0.36
C ASP A 22 6.44 8.26 -1.24
N GLY A 23 6.12 7.12 -0.63
CA GLY A 23 5.51 5.96 -1.27
C GLY A 23 4.00 5.98 -1.06
N ARG A 24 3.24 5.71 -2.12
CA ARG A 24 1.80 5.49 -2.01
C ARG A 24 1.51 4.00 -1.97
N TYR A 25 0.66 3.60 -1.04
CA TYR A 25 0.27 2.20 -0.83
C TYR A 25 -1.24 2.05 -0.77
N GLU A 26 -1.73 0.91 -1.22
CA GLU A 26 -3.13 0.49 -1.11
C GLU A 26 -3.24 -0.68 -0.14
N LEU A 27 -4.31 -0.70 0.66
CA LEU A 27 -4.60 -1.81 1.56
C LEU A 27 -5.49 -2.85 0.86
N ILE A 28 -4.93 -4.02 0.53
CA ILE A 28 -5.65 -5.14 -0.12
C ILE A 28 -5.61 -6.36 0.81
N ASP A 29 -6.77 -6.82 1.29
CA ASP A 29 -6.91 -7.97 2.19
C ASP A 29 -6.06 -7.93 3.47
N GLY A 30 -5.73 -6.72 3.94
CA GLY A 30 -4.87 -6.50 5.11
C GLY A 30 -3.38 -6.48 4.79
N VAL A 31 -3.00 -6.28 3.52
CA VAL A 31 -1.62 -6.19 3.04
C VAL A 31 -1.43 -4.84 2.32
N LEU A 32 -0.34 -4.15 2.62
CA LEU A 32 0.08 -2.97 1.87
C LEU A 32 0.67 -3.39 0.53
N VAL A 33 0.09 -2.89 -0.54
CA VAL A 33 0.56 -3.05 -1.91
C VAL A 33 1.03 -1.69 -2.41
N PRO A 34 2.26 -1.52 -2.90
CA PRO A 34 2.71 -0.25 -3.45
C PRO A 34 1.84 0.08 -4.66
N MET A 35 1.22 1.25 -4.62
CA MET A 35 0.59 1.83 -5.79
C MET A 35 1.74 2.12 -6.75
N GLY A 36 1.77 1.41 -7.89
CA GLY A 36 2.78 1.66 -8.92
C GLY A 36 2.87 3.15 -9.23
N ALA A 37 4.05 3.65 -9.58
CA ALA A 37 4.19 5.04 -10.01
C ALA A 37 3.12 5.30 -11.07
N GLU A 38 2.18 6.20 -10.76
CA GLU A 38 1.23 6.71 -11.74
C GLU A 38 2.08 7.13 -12.92
N SER A 39 2.02 6.37 -14.00
CA SER A 39 2.84 6.67 -15.18
C SER A 39 2.48 8.09 -15.56
N GLU A 40 3.47 8.98 -15.62
CA GLU A 40 3.33 10.33 -16.15
C GLU A 40 2.65 10.25 -17.52
N GLY A 41 1.33 10.35 -17.49
CA GLY A 41 0.44 9.94 -18.56
C GLY A 41 -0.91 10.62 -18.44
N ARG A 42 -0.99 11.71 -17.67
CA ARG A 42 -1.95 12.77 -17.98
C ARG A 42 -1.41 13.49 -19.21
N SER A 43 -1.49 12.83 -20.37
CA SER A 43 -1.30 13.47 -21.66
C SER A 43 -2.31 14.60 -21.71
N ASP A 44 -1.75 15.80 -21.64
CA ASP A 44 -2.26 17.06 -22.16
C ASP A 44 -3.48 16.89 -23.07
N ARG A 45 -4.62 17.44 -22.63
CA ARG A 45 -5.82 17.56 -23.45
C ARG A 45 -6.41 18.94 -23.24
#